data_AF-A0A2P5LF01-F1
#
_entry.id   AF-A0A2P5LF01-F1
#
_cell.length_a   1.000
_cell.length_b   1.000
_cell.length_c   1.000
_cell.angle_alpha   90.00
_cell.angle_beta   90.00
_cell.angle_gamma   90.00
#
_symmetry.space_group_name_H-M   'P 1'
#
loop_
_entity.id
_entity.type
_entity.pdbx_description
1 polymer ?
#
loop_
_entity_poly.entity_id
_entity_poly.type
_entity_poly.pdbx_seq_one_letter_code
_entity_poly.pdbx_strand_id
1 'polypeptide(L)'
;MAFPEYRRHPLPKHAKPPLSWLALCLLGLIFSPFVGFAIHGKVADPGVIVWLWFAVIPLSGLAAIAVLHWSAWRRLPAHIGEEWTTGKIVPAEGARASVPPVRFSNEKNWIETLSDGVALSRNCLLSMQGVSEAAAKLWVADNAGEMFIPWGDIAEWGVDTDSDGLDYYLLQLRSGGMTRVRRFPPDHATESDLLNAVRSVGQVPISLRWDVDCE
;
A
#
# COMPACT_ATOMS: atom_id res chain seq x y z
N MET A 1 -15.95 3.31 -22.05
CA MET A 1 -15.55 3.43 -20.64
C MET A 1 -15.08 2.08 -20.18
N ALA A 2 -13.77 1.84 -20.14
CA ALA A 2 -13.21 0.57 -19.71
C ALA A 2 -12.23 0.84 -18.58
N PHE A 3 -12.67 0.70 -17.32
CA PHE A 3 -11.76 0.47 -16.18
C PHE A 3 -12.50 -0.33 -15.12
N PRO A 4 -12.03 -1.58 -14.84
CA PRO A 4 -11.70 -1.90 -13.45
C PRO A 4 -10.54 -2.90 -13.32
N GLU A 5 -9.56 -2.90 -14.24
CA GLU A 5 -8.48 -3.89 -14.15
C GLU A 5 -7.67 -3.69 -12.85
N TYR A 6 -7.28 -2.44 -12.58
CA TYR A 6 -6.48 -2.05 -11.41
C TYR A 6 -7.29 -1.48 -10.24
N ARG A 7 -8.53 -1.95 -10.06
CA ARG A 7 -9.35 -1.63 -8.89
C ARG A 7 -9.76 -2.88 -8.14
N ARG A 8 -9.76 -2.78 -6.81
CA ARG A 8 -10.30 -3.81 -5.94
C ARG A 8 -11.81 -3.78 -5.89
N HIS A 9 -12.40 -4.89 -5.46
CA HIS A 9 -13.81 -4.95 -5.14
C HIS A 9 -14.12 -3.98 -4.00
N PRO A 10 -15.12 -3.10 -4.14
CA PRO A 10 -15.42 -2.12 -3.11
C PRO A 10 -15.86 -2.83 -1.82
N LEU A 11 -15.23 -2.49 -0.70
CA LEU A 11 -15.67 -2.95 0.61
C LEU A 11 -17.13 -2.53 0.86
N PRO A 12 -18.01 -3.45 1.24
CA PRO A 12 -19.38 -3.12 1.63
C PRO A 12 -19.40 -2.06 2.74
N LYS A 13 -20.35 -1.12 2.69
CA LYS A 13 -20.43 0.01 3.64
C LYS A 13 -20.40 -0.42 5.11
N HIS A 14 -20.99 -1.57 5.43
CA HIS A 14 -21.06 -2.12 6.79
C HIS A 14 -19.75 -2.78 7.25
N ALA A 15 -18.84 -3.11 6.33
CA ALA A 15 -17.51 -3.64 6.64
C ALA A 15 -16.47 -2.53 6.85
N LYS A 16 -16.75 -1.30 6.41
CA LYS A 16 -15.89 -0.15 6.68
C LYS A 16 -15.98 0.25 8.15
N PRO A 17 -14.86 0.48 8.85
CA PRO A 17 -14.91 0.96 10.22
C PRO A 17 -15.59 2.33 10.27
N PRO A 18 -16.46 2.59 11.26
CA PRO A 18 -17.10 3.89 11.43
C PRO A 18 -16.05 4.90 11.95
N LEU A 19 -15.31 5.51 11.03
CA LEU A 19 -14.16 6.39 11.33
C LEU A 19 -14.51 7.52 12.32
N SER A 20 -15.69 8.11 12.20
CA SER A 20 -16.16 9.15 13.11
C SER A 20 -16.33 8.65 14.56
N TRP A 21 -16.90 7.47 14.73
CA TRP A 21 -17.07 6.85 16.04
C TRP A 21 -15.74 6.39 16.62
N LEU A 22 -14.87 5.82 15.79
CA LEU A 22 -13.52 5.43 16.20
C LEU A 22 -12.72 6.65 16.68
N ALA A 23 -12.76 7.76 15.93
CA ALA A 23 -12.14 9.02 16.31
C ALA A 23 -12.74 9.58 17.61
N LEU A 24 -14.06 9.59 17.77
CA LEU A 24 -14.72 10.05 19.01
C LEU A 24 -14.31 9.22 20.23
N CYS A 25 -14.25 7.89 20.11
CA CYS A 25 -13.79 7.05 21.21
C CYS A 25 -12.31 7.27 21.53
N LEU A 26 -11.44 7.42 20.53
CA LEU A 26 -10.03 7.73 20.74
C LEU A 26 -9.84 9.10 21.41
N LEU A 27 -10.53 10.13 20.93
CA LEU A 27 -10.52 11.46 21.54
C LEU A 27 -11.05 11.38 22.98
N GLY A 28 -12.15 10.67 23.22
CA GLY A 28 -12.67 10.44 24.57
C GLY A 28 -11.64 9.80 25.49
N LEU A 29 -10.86 8.85 25.00
CA LEU A 29 -9.81 8.17 25.76
C LEU A 29 -8.63 9.11 26.08
N ILE A 30 -8.15 9.87 25.09
CA ILE A 30 -7.06 10.85 25.23
C ILE A 30 -7.44 11.98 26.20
N PHE A 31 -8.68 12.47 26.12
CA PHE A 31 -9.16 13.59 26.93
C PHE A 31 -9.77 13.16 28.27
N SER A 32 -10.08 11.87 28.45
CA SER A 32 -10.63 11.34 29.71
C SER A 32 -9.86 11.76 30.97
N PRO A 33 -8.51 11.80 31.01
CA PRO A 33 -7.76 12.18 32.21
C PRO A 33 -8.04 13.63 32.62
N PHE A 34 -8.23 14.52 31.66
CA PHE A 34 -8.41 15.94 31.91
C PHE A 34 -9.81 16.26 32.48
N VAL A 35 -10.81 15.44 32.19
CA VAL A 35 -12.19 15.64 32.70
C VAL A 35 -12.25 15.46 34.21
N GLY A 36 -11.62 14.40 34.74
CA GLY A 36 -11.58 14.15 36.19
C GLY A 36 -10.86 15.26 36.97
N PHE A 37 -9.75 15.78 36.43
CA PHE A 37 -9.02 16.88 37.05
C PHE A 37 -9.70 18.24 36.91
N ALA A 38 -10.36 18.51 35.78
CA ALA A 38 -11.09 19.75 35.54
C ALA A 38 -12.28 19.92 36.50
N ILE A 39 -12.97 18.83 36.85
CA ILE A 39 -14.15 18.88 37.73
C ILE A 39 -13.75 19.00 39.21
N HIS A 40 -12.61 18.43 39.63
CA HIS A 40 -12.25 18.35 41.06
C HIS A 40 -11.08 19.25 41.47
N GLY A 41 -10.35 19.86 40.52
CA GLY A 41 -9.31 20.86 40.77
C GLY A 41 -8.07 20.37 41.54
N LYS A 42 -8.03 19.10 41.95
CA LYS A 42 -6.93 18.46 42.67
C LYS A 42 -6.78 16.99 42.25
N VAL A 43 -5.55 16.49 42.28
CA VAL A 43 -5.26 15.05 42.19
C VAL A 43 -5.64 14.42 43.53
N ALA A 44 -6.92 14.10 43.70
CA ALA A 44 -7.47 13.39 44.85
C ALA A 44 -8.13 12.10 44.38
N ASP A 45 -8.22 11.09 45.24
CA ASP A 45 -8.82 9.78 44.95
C ASP A 45 -10.18 9.84 44.20
N PRO A 46 -11.10 10.79 44.50
CA PRO A 46 -12.35 10.90 43.75
C PRO A 46 -12.14 11.31 42.28
N GLY A 47 -11.15 12.15 41.99
CA GLY A 47 -10.83 12.58 40.62
C GLY A 47 -10.27 11.44 39.77
N VAL A 48 -9.52 10.52 40.39
CA VAL A 48 -9.02 9.29 39.74
C VAL A 48 -10.16 8.31 39.44
N ILE A 49 -11.10 8.12 40.37
CA ILE A 49 -12.27 7.26 40.16
C ILE A 49 -13.15 7.81 39.02
N VAL A 50 -13.39 9.12 39.02
CA VAL A 50 -14.16 9.78 37.95
C VAL A 50 -13.45 9.63 36.60
N TRP A 51 -12.14 9.87 36.53
CA TRP A 51 -11.35 9.61 35.33
C TRP A 51 -11.51 8.17 34.82
N LEU A 52 -11.39 7.18 35.70
CA LEU A 52 -11.44 5.77 35.33
C LEU A 52 -12.78 5.42 34.67
N TRP A 53 -13.90 5.92 35.21
CA TRP A 53 -15.22 5.77 34.58
C TRP A 53 -15.30 6.44 33.20
N PHE A 54 -14.75 7.64 33.05
CA PHE A 54 -14.68 8.33 31.76
C PHE A 54 -13.74 7.67 30.76
N ALA A 55 -12.79 6.83 31.18
CA ALA A 55 -11.96 6.01 30.30
C ALA A 55 -12.64 4.69 29.90
N VAL A 56 -13.45 4.09 30.78
CA VAL A 56 -14.19 2.84 30.51
C VAL A 56 -15.22 3.03 29.39
N ILE A 57 -15.90 4.17 29.35
CA ILE A 57 -16.90 4.47 28.31
C ILE A 57 -16.30 4.42 26.88
N PRO A 58 -15.25 5.20 26.53
CA PRO A 58 -14.64 5.14 25.21
C PRO A 58 -14.01 3.78 24.91
N LEU A 59 -13.43 3.09 25.92
CA LEU A 59 -12.94 1.72 25.76
C LEU A 59 -14.05 0.74 25.37
N SER A 60 -15.22 0.82 26.03
CA SER A 60 -16.37 -0.01 25.69
C SER A 60 -16.91 0.30 24.29
N GLY A 61 -16.87 1.58 23.86
CA GLY A 61 -17.19 2.00 22.50
C GLY A 61 -16.22 1.40 21.48
N LEU A 62 -14.91 1.44 21.74
CA LEU A 62 -13.90 0.81 20.88
C LEU A 62 -14.11 -0.71 20.79
N ALA A 63 -14.40 -1.37 21.91
CA ALA A 63 -14.69 -2.81 21.94
C ALA A 63 -15.94 -3.15 21.09
N ALA A 64 -17.02 -2.36 21.22
CA ALA A 64 -18.22 -2.54 20.41
C ALA A 64 -17.93 -2.33 18.91
N ILE A 65 -17.17 -1.29 18.55
CA ILE A 65 -16.75 -1.04 17.16
C ILE A 65 -15.91 -2.21 16.63
N ALA A 66 -14.97 -2.72 17.42
CA ALA A 66 -14.14 -3.86 17.05
C ALA A 66 -14.97 -5.13 16.81
N VAL A 67 -15.93 -5.43 17.70
CA VAL A 67 -16.84 -6.58 17.53
C VAL A 67 -17.70 -6.43 16.28
N LEU A 68 -18.24 -5.23 16.04
CA LEU A 68 -19.02 -4.96 14.84
C LEU A 68 -18.18 -5.13 13.57
N HIS A 69 -16.98 -4.54 13.54
CA HIS A 69 -16.07 -4.64 12.41
C HIS A 69 -15.65 -6.09 12.16
N TRP A 70 -15.28 -6.83 13.20
CA TRP A 70 -14.94 -8.25 13.11
C TRP A 70 -16.11 -9.11 12.61
N SER A 71 -17.33 -8.83 13.09
CA SER A 71 -18.54 -9.53 12.64
C SER A 71 -18.86 -9.23 11.17
N ALA A 72 -18.64 -8.00 10.73
CA ALA A 72 -18.82 -7.59 9.34
C ALA A 72 -17.75 -8.24 8.45
N TRP A 73 -16.50 -8.30 8.90
CA TRP A 73 -15.40 -8.96 8.20
C TRP A 73 -15.68 -10.44 7.98
N ARG A 74 -16.14 -11.16 9.02
CA ARG A 74 -16.51 -12.59 8.92
C ARG A 74 -17.69 -12.88 7.99
N ARG A 75 -18.50 -11.87 7.65
CA ARG A 75 -19.63 -12.00 6.72
C ARG A 75 -19.27 -11.66 5.28
N LEU A 76 -18.04 -11.20 5.02
CA LEU A 76 -17.61 -10.93 3.66
C LEU A 76 -17.50 -12.24 2.86
N PRO A 77 -17.85 -12.23 1.57
CA PRO A 77 -17.49 -13.31 0.67
C PRO A 77 -15.98 -13.57 0.73
N ALA A 78 -15.58 -14.85 0.75
CA ALA A 78 -14.18 -15.24 0.93
C ALA A 78 -13.23 -14.55 -0.05
N HIS A 79 -13.63 -14.43 -1.33
CA HIS A 79 -12.82 -13.77 -2.36
C HIS A 79 -12.58 -12.27 -2.08
N ILE A 80 -13.57 -11.54 -1.54
CA ILE A 80 -13.40 -10.13 -1.17
C ILE A 80 -12.53 -10.02 0.08
N GLY A 81 -12.77 -10.89 1.08
CA GLY A 81 -11.97 -10.91 2.30
C GLY A 81 -10.50 -11.16 2.00
N GLU A 82 -10.21 -12.19 1.20
CA GLU A 82 -8.86 -12.53 0.74
C GLU A 82 -8.22 -11.35 0.01
N GLU A 83 -8.89 -10.79 -0.99
CA GLU A 83 -8.41 -9.65 -1.77
C GLU A 83 -8.01 -8.44 -0.92
N TRP A 84 -8.76 -8.14 0.15
CA TRP A 84 -8.42 -7.03 1.03
C TRP A 84 -7.40 -7.37 2.12
N THR A 85 -7.17 -8.66 2.40
CA THR A 85 -6.10 -9.10 3.31
C THR A 85 -4.75 -9.28 2.62
N THR A 86 -4.73 -9.87 1.41
CA THR A 86 -3.50 -10.25 0.71
C THR A 86 -3.20 -9.35 -0.48
N GLY A 87 -4.22 -8.72 -1.05
CA GLY A 87 -4.16 -7.94 -2.29
C GLY A 87 -4.89 -8.63 -3.44
N LYS A 88 -5.09 -7.91 -4.54
CA LYS A 88 -5.63 -8.44 -5.79
C LYS A 88 -4.49 -8.75 -6.75
N ILE A 89 -4.39 -10.00 -7.21
CA ILE A 89 -3.46 -10.36 -8.28
C ILE A 89 -4.13 -10.08 -9.62
N VAL A 90 -3.52 -9.23 -10.43
CA VAL A 90 -3.86 -9.03 -11.84
C VAL A 90 -2.88 -9.84 -12.68
N PRO A 91 -3.36 -10.87 -13.41
CA PRO A 91 -2.50 -11.77 -14.17
C PRO A 91 -1.80 -11.01 -15.31
N ALA A 92 -0.65 -11.49 -15.80
CA ALA A 92 0.05 -10.84 -16.91
C ALA A 92 -0.77 -10.86 -18.21
N GLU A 93 -1.58 -11.90 -18.40
CA GLU A 93 -2.44 -12.11 -19.56
C GLU A 93 -3.52 -11.03 -19.67
N GLY A 94 -3.86 -10.67 -20.91
CA GLY A 94 -4.92 -9.69 -21.19
C GLY A 94 -4.48 -8.23 -21.07
N ALA A 95 -3.22 -7.96 -20.74
CA ALA A 95 -2.67 -6.62 -20.71
C ALA A 95 -2.73 -5.94 -22.09
N ARG A 96 -2.99 -4.63 -22.09
CA ARG A 96 -2.92 -3.81 -23.30
C ARG A 96 -1.49 -3.85 -23.85
N ALA A 97 -1.36 -4.17 -25.14
CA ALA A 97 -0.06 -4.25 -25.79
C ALA A 97 0.67 -2.90 -25.69
N SER A 98 1.92 -2.96 -25.23
CA SER A 98 2.86 -1.85 -25.17
C SER A 98 4.09 -2.17 -26.01
N VAL A 99 4.66 -1.17 -26.68
CA VAL A 99 5.86 -1.34 -27.50
C VAL A 99 7.05 -0.73 -26.77
N PRO A 100 8.03 -1.52 -26.29
CA PRO A 100 9.21 -0.99 -25.63
C PRO A 100 10.14 -0.26 -26.64
N PRO A 101 10.93 0.74 -26.21
CA PRO A 101 11.04 1.23 -24.84
C PRO A 101 9.90 2.17 -24.45
N VAL A 102 9.42 2.07 -23.20
CA VAL A 102 8.44 3.01 -22.64
C VAL A 102 8.98 3.60 -21.35
N ARG A 103 9.18 4.91 -21.33
CA ARG A 103 9.72 5.64 -20.19
C ARG A 103 8.62 6.42 -19.47
N PHE A 104 8.56 6.20 -18.17
CA PHE A 104 7.72 6.90 -17.20
C PHE A 104 8.63 7.76 -16.35
N SER A 105 8.46 9.08 -16.38
CA SER A 105 9.37 10.01 -15.72
C SER A 105 8.66 11.12 -14.99
N ASN A 106 9.12 11.42 -13.78
CA ASN A 106 8.81 12.62 -13.02
C ASN A 106 10.13 13.25 -12.54
N GLU A 107 10.54 14.34 -13.19
CA GLU A 107 11.82 15.02 -12.95
C GLU A 107 13.03 14.07 -13.04
N LYS A 108 13.73 13.84 -11.91
CA LYS A 108 14.91 12.97 -11.79
C LYS A 108 14.55 11.51 -11.52
N ASN A 109 13.27 11.21 -11.34
CA ASN A 109 12.74 9.89 -11.10
C ASN A 109 12.22 9.35 -12.43
N TRP A 110 12.71 8.19 -12.86
CA TRP A 110 12.16 7.53 -14.05
C TRP A 110 12.26 6.02 -13.94
N ILE A 111 11.31 5.34 -14.58
CA ILE A 111 11.26 3.90 -14.81
C ILE A 111 11.03 3.70 -16.31
N GLU A 112 11.84 2.87 -16.95
CA GLU A 112 11.78 2.59 -18.37
C GLU A 112 11.66 1.09 -18.60
N THR A 113 10.58 0.67 -19.24
CA THR A 113 10.39 -0.72 -19.65
C THR A 113 11.08 -0.96 -20.98
N LEU A 114 12.10 -1.81 -20.97
CA LEU A 114 12.84 -2.27 -22.14
C LEU A 114 12.34 -3.66 -22.56
N SER A 115 12.81 -4.17 -23.69
CA SER A 115 12.41 -5.49 -24.18
C SER A 115 12.91 -6.66 -23.32
N ASP A 116 14.01 -6.48 -22.61
CA ASP A 116 14.73 -7.50 -21.84
C ASP A 116 14.70 -7.25 -20.31
N GLY A 117 14.32 -6.05 -19.89
CA GLY A 117 14.15 -5.73 -18.48
C GLY A 117 13.54 -4.36 -18.22
N VAL A 118 13.63 -3.92 -16.98
CA VAL A 118 13.25 -2.59 -16.54
C VAL A 118 14.50 -1.84 -16.11
N ALA A 119 14.66 -0.62 -16.63
CA ALA A 119 15.65 0.33 -16.16
C ALA A 119 14.98 1.35 -15.23
N LEU A 120 15.67 1.80 -14.20
CA LEU A 120 15.16 2.79 -13.25
C LEU A 120 16.27 3.73 -12.79
N SER A 121 15.90 4.97 -12.51
CA SER A 121 16.83 5.94 -11.94
C SER A 121 17.15 5.60 -10.48
N ARG A 122 18.38 5.84 -10.03
CA ARG A 122 18.77 5.67 -8.60
C ARG A 122 17.86 6.41 -7.63
N ASN A 123 17.30 7.54 -8.03
CA ASN A 123 16.41 8.34 -7.19
C ASN A 123 15.06 7.64 -6.92
N CYS A 124 14.69 6.68 -7.78
CA CYS A 124 13.51 5.85 -7.58
C CYS A 124 13.75 4.74 -6.56
N LEU A 125 15.00 4.33 -6.31
CA LEU A 125 15.28 3.23 -5.40
C LEU A 125 15.12 3.66 -3.93
N LEU A 126 14.19 3.03 -3.20
CA LEU A 126 13.94 3.34 -1.79
C LEU A 126 14.69 2.37 -0.86
N SER A 127 14.64 1.07 -1.14
CA SER A 127 15.32 0.07 -0.32
C SER A 127 15.45 -1.27 -1.05
N MET A 128 16.39 -2.09 -0.59
CA MET A 128 16.62 -3.45 -1.09
C MET A 128 16.84 -4.40 0.08
N GLN A 129 16.24 -5.60 0.01
CA GLN A 129 16.34 -6.60 1.07
C GLN A 129 16.52 -8.00 0.47
N GLY A 130 17.39 -8.81 1.06
CA GLY A 130 17.57 -10.22 0.70
C GLY A 130 18.20 -10.47 -0.69
N VAL A 131 18.91 -9.49 -1.26
CA VAL A 131 19.36 -9.54 -2.67
C VAL A 131 20.78 -10.13 -2.88
N SER A 132 21.31 -10.95 -1.97
CA SER A 132 22.75 -11.30 -1.99
C SER A 132 23.24 -11.99 -3.28
N GLU A 133 24.50 -11.66 -3.66
CA GLU A 133 25.35 -12.15 -4.76
C GLU A 133 24.85 -12.04 -6.21
N ALA A 134 23.55 -12.21 -6.49
CA ALA A 134 23.00 -12.00 -7.84
C ALA A 134 22.84 -10.50 -8.18
N ALA A 135 22.49 -9.67 -7.19
CA ALA A 135 22.42 -8.21 -7.31
C ALA A 135 23.68 -7.56 -7.87
N ALA A 136 24.86 -8.04 -7.47
CA ALA A 136 26.14 -7.47 -7.89
C ALA A 136 26.41 -7.68 -9.39
N LYS A 137 25.72 -8.62 -10.05
CA LYS A 137 25.87 -8.94 -11.47
C LYS A 137 24.74 -8.39 -12.35
N LEU A 138 23.57 -8.17 -11.77
CA LEU A 138 22.37 -7.70 -12.47
C LEU A 138 22.29 -6.17 -12.53
N TRP A 139 22.97 -5.47 -11.61
CA TRP A 139 23.05 -4.02 -11.57
C TRP A 139 24.26 -3.54 -12.36
N VAL A 140 24.12 -3.43 -13.68
CA VAL A 140 24.99 -2.51 -14.43
C VAL A 140 24.54 -1.11 -14.06
N ALA A 141 25.01 -0.63 -12.91
CA ALA A 141 25.11 0.81 -12.71
C ALA A 141 26.03 1.32 -13.79
N ASP A 142 25.46 1.90 -14.83
CA ASP A 142 26.24 2.74 -15.71
C ASP A 142 26.87 3.87 -14.87
N ASN A 143 27.82 4.60 -15.44
CA ASN A 143 28.44 5.71 -14.71
C ASN A 143 27.45 6.83 -14.35
N ALA A 144 26.21 6.82 -14.87
CA ALA A 144 25.14 7.74 -14.51
C ALA A 144 24.29 7.28 -13.30
N GLY A 145 24.51 6.06 -12.80
CA GLY A 145 23.83 5.51 -11.64
C GLY A 145 22.45 4.93 -11.96
N GLU A 146 22.23 4.48 -13.17
CA GLU A 146 21.01 3.78 -13.57
C GLU A 146 20.98 2.36 -12.98
N MET A 147 19.79 1.79 -12.75
CA MET A 147 19.66 0.41 -12.29
C MET A 147 18.84 -0.37 -13.32
N PHE A 148 19.35 -1.52 -13.72
CA PHE A 148 18.66 -2.44 -14.61
C PHE A 148 18.27 -3.72 -13.87
N ILE A 149 17.08 -4.24 -14.14
CA ILE A 149 16.58 -5.51 -13.61
C ILE A 149 15.96 -6.29 -14.78
N PRO A 150 16.52 -7.44 -15.17
CA PRO A 150 15.93 -8.27 -16.22
C PRO A 150 14.52 -8.73 -15.86
N TRP A 151 13.64 -8.84 -16.85
CA TRP A 151 12.28 -9.35 -16.62
C TRP A 151 12.28 -10.76 -16.04
N GLY A 152 13.25 -11.58 -16.47
CA GLY A 152 13.44 -12.95 -15.99
C GLY A 152 13.65 -13.05 -14.48
N ASP A 153 14.14 -12.00 -13.82
CA ASP A 153 14.42 -12.00 -12.38
C ASP A 153 13.25 -11.50 -11.53
N ILE A 154 12.24 -10.86 -12.16
CA ILE A 154 11.07 -10.34 -11.46
C ILE A 154 10.00 -11.44 -11.40
N ALA A 155 9.57 -11.75 -10.18
CA ALA A 155 8.50 -12.70 -9.92
C ALA A 155 7.13 -12.01 -9.93
N GLU A 156 7.04 -10.85 -9.27
CA GLU A 156 5.80 -10.11 -9.04
C GLU A 156 6.10 -8.62 -8.90
N TRP A 157 5.19 -7.79 -9.40
CA TRP A 157 5.23 -6.34 -9.24
C TRP A 157 4.06 -5.85 -8.37
N GLY A 158 4.36 -5.44 -7.15
CA GLY A 158 3.38 -4.97 -6.18
C GLY A 158 3.12 -3.47 -6.26
N VAL A 159 1.88 -3.05 -6.03
CA VAL A 159 1.47 -1.68 -5.75
C VAL A 159 1.07 -1.60 -4.28
N ASP A 160 1.86 -0.86 -3.50
CA ASP A 160 1.72 -0.75 -2.05
C ASP A 160 1.82 0.73 -1.61
N THR A 161 1.07 1.09 -0.57
CA THR A 161 1.11 2.44 0.02
C THR A 161 1.41 2.30 1.50
N ASP A 162 2.47 2.96 1.95
CA ASP A 162 2.78 3.04 3.38
C ASP A 162 1.97 4.19 3.99
N SER A 163 1.15 3.91 5.01
CA SER A 163 0.31 4.94 5.66
C SER A 163 1.12 6.07 6.29
N ASP A 164 2.38 5.79 6.65
CA ASP A 164 3.30 6.76 7.29
C ASP A 164 4.50 7.11 6.38
N GLY A 165 4.54 6.58 5.15
CA GLY A 165 5.70 6.63 4.25
C GLY A 165 5.37 7.09 2.83
N LEU A 166 6.36 6.96 1.93
CA LEU A 166 6.16 7.20 0.50
C LEU A 166 5.55 5.97 -0.15
N ASP A 167 4.56 6.16 -1.02
CA ASP A 167 4.04 5.10 -1.88
C ASP A 167 5.15 4.45 -2.71
N TYR A 168 5.05 3.14 -2.90
CA TYR A 168 6.09 2.37 -3.58
C TYR A 168 5.56 1.21 -4.41
N TYR A 169 6.28 0.92 -5.48
CA TYR A 169 6.23 -0.37 -6.15
C TYR A 169 7.13 -1.36 -5.41
N LEU A 170 6.62 -2.57 -5.18
CA LEU A 170 7.37 -3.67 -4.59
C LEU A 170 7.72 -4.71 -5.65
N LEU A 171 8.96 -4.76 -6.09
CA LEU A 171 9.43 -5.79 -7.01
C LEU A 171 9.90 -6.98 -6.17
N GLN A 172 9.15 -8.08 -6.20
CA GLN A 172 9.63 -9.36 -5.65
C GLN A 172 10.48 -10.06 -6.69
N LEU A 173 11.68 -10.47 -6.28
CA LEU A 173 12.63 -11.14 -7.15
C LEU A 173 12.50 -12.65 -7.00
N ARG A 174 12.73 -13.38 -8.08
CA ARG A 174 12.72 -14.86 -8.07
C ARG A 174 13.80 -15.46 -7.17
N SER A 175 14.85 -14.70 -6.89
CA SER A 175 15.90 -15.05 -5.93
C SER A 175 15.44 -15.02 -4.46
N GLY A 176 14.22 -14.53 -4.19
CA GLY A 176 13.68 -14.35 -2.83
C GLY A 176 13.97 -12.99 -2.21
N GLY A 177 14.70 -12.11 -2.92
CA GLY A 177 14.90 -10.71 -2.54
C GLY A 177 13.72 -9.81 -2.93
N MET A 178 13.72 -8.58 -2.41
CA MET A 178 12.74 -7.57 -2.80
C MET A 178 13.37 -6.19 -2.96
N THR A 179 12.82 -5.42 -3.88
CA THR A 179 13.22 -4.04 -4.16
C THR A 179 12.01 -3.12 -4.05
N ARG A 180 12.15 -2.05 -3.26
CA ARG A 180 11.14 -0.99 -3.18
C ARG A 180 11.56 0.16 -4.07
N VAL A 181 10.67 0.52 -4.99
CA VAL A 181 10.85 1.59 -5.95
C VAL A 181 9.77 2.63 -5.72
N ARG A 182 10.11 3.91 -5.81
CA ARG A 182 9.17 5.01 -5.65
C ARG A 182 8.01 4.88 -6.65
N ARG A 183 6.78 5.02 -6.14
CA ARG A 183 5.58 5.10 -6.98
C ARG A 183 5.49 6.50 -7.60
N PHE A 184 5.06 6.56 -8.86
CA PHE A 184 4.78 7.84 -9.50
C PHE A 184 3.37 8.30 -9.14
N PRO A 185 3.19 9.56 -8.76
CA PRO A 185 1.85 10.07 -8.52
C PRO A 185 1.07 10.18 -9.85
N PRO A 186 -0.28 10.10 -9.80
CA PRO A 186 -1.13 9.90 -10.98
C PRO A 186 -1.06 11.05 -12.00
N ASP A 187 -0.71 12.24 -11.55
CA ASP A 187 -0.65 13.51 -12.28
C ASP A 187 0.54 13.63 -13.23
N HIS A 188 1.59 12.81 -13.05
CA HIS A 188 2.83 12.91 -13.81
C HIS A 188 3.05 11.77 -14.81
N ALA A 189 2.35 10.65 -14.65
CA ALA A 189 2.36 9.53 -15.56
C ALA A 189 1.12 8.66 -15.31
N THR A 190 0.52 8.10 -16.36
CA THR A 190 -0.54 7.10 -16.24
C THR A 190 0.07 5.82 -15.66
N GLU A 191 0.03 5.68 -14.33
CA GLU A 191 0.48 4.47 -13.61
C GLU A 191 -0.08 3.19 -14.24
N SER A 192 -1.32 3.24 -14.72
CA SER A 192 -1.95 2.14 -15.44
C SER A 192 -1.19 1.74 -16.72
N ASP A 193 -0.60 2.69 -17.44
CA ASP A 193 0.21 2.41 -18.63
C ASP A 193 1.55 1.78 -18.26
N LEU A 194 2.15 2.15 -17.12
CA LEU A 194 3.33 1.46 -16.58
C LEU A 194 3.00 0.02 -16.25
N LEU A 195 1.91 -0.22 -15.50
CA LEU A 195 1.49 -1.56 -15.13
C LEU A 195 1.11 -2.41 -16.35
N ASN A 196 0.49 -1.79 -17.37
CA ASN A 196 0.25 -2.44 -18.65
C ASN A 196 1.54 -2.79 -19.38
N ALA A 197 2.56 -1.93 -19.36
CA ALA A 197 3.86 -2.22 -19.94
C ALA A 197 4.58 -3.35 -19.19
N VAL A 198 4.53 -3.36 -17.86
CA VAL A 198 5.09 -4.45 -17.03
C VAL A 198 4.43 -5.80 -17.36
N ARG A 199 3.10 -5.83 -17.50
CA ARG A 199 2.38 -7.06 -17.84
C ARG A 199 2.56 -7.49 -19.29
N SER A 200 2.49 -6.55 -20.23
CA SER A 200 2.57 -6.88 -21.67
C SER A 200 3.99 -7.16 -22.16
N VAL A 201 4.99 -6.40 -21.68
CA VAL A 201 6.39 -6.56 -22.08
C VAL A 201 7.10 -7.55 -21.17
N GLY A 202 7.01 -7.33 -19.85
CA GLY A 202 7.69 -8.15 -18.86
C GLY A 202 7.03 -9.49 -18.58
N GLN A 203 5.75 -9.67 -18.96
CA GLN A 203 4.96 -10.86 -18.62
C GLN A 203 4.93 -11.12 -17.10
N VAL A 204 4.95 -10.04 -16.31
CA VAL A 204 4.97 -10.08 -14.84
C VAL A 204 3.57 -9.81 -14.30
N PRO A 205 3.04 -10.63 -13.38
CA PRO A 205 1.77 -10.34 -12.71
C PRO A 205 1.89 -9.14 -11.76
N ILE A 206 0.79 -8.40 -11.61
CA ILE A 206 0.71 -7.25 -10.71
C ILE A 206 -0.05 -7.63 -9.44
N SER A 207 0.48 -7.26 -8.28
CA SER A 207 -0.17 -7.45 -6.99
C SER A 207 -0.63 -6.12 -6.41
N LEU A 208 -1.93 -5.92 -6.32
CA LEU A 208 -2.54 -4.67 -5.90
C LEU A 208 -2.96 -4.76 -4.45
N ARG A 209 -2.19 -4.14 -3.54
CA ARG A 209 -2.65 -3.90 -2.18
C ARG A 209 -3.44 -2.62 -2.04
N TRP A 210 -3.28 -1.70 -2.99
CA TRP A 210 -4.07 -0.48 -3.11
C TRP A 210 -4.59 -0.30 -4.53
N ASP A 211 -5.64 0.51 -4.66
CA ASP A 211 -6.22 0.84 -5.96
C ASP A 211 -5.28 1.79 -6.71
N VAL A 212 -5.30 1.69 -8.03
CA VAL A 212 -4.60 2.61 -8.93
C VAL A 212 -5.59 3.68 -9.37
N ASP A 213 -5.19 4.94 -9.23
CA ASP A 213 -5.94 6.06 -9.76
C ASP A 213 -5.75 6.11 -11.28
N CYS A 214 -6.68 5.48 -11.99
CA CYS A 214 -6.79 5.57 -13.45
C CYS A 214 -7.56 6.86 -13.79
N GLU A 215 -6.88 7.91 -14.25
CA GLU A 215 -7.53 9.05 -14.92
C GLU A 215 -7.97 8.69 -16.36
#